data_AF-E2IFU1-F1
#
_entry.id   AF-E2IFU1-F1
#
_cell.length_a   1.000
_cell.length_b   1.000
_cell.length_c   1.000
_cell.angle_alpha   90.00
_cell.angle_beta   90.00
_cell.angle_gamma   90.00
#
_symmetry.space_group_name_H-M   'P 1'
#
loop_
_entity.id
_entity.type
_entity.pdbx_description
1 polymer ?
#
loop_
_entity_poly.entity_id
_entity_poly.type
_entity_poly.pdbx_seq_one_letter_code
_entity_poly.pdbx_strand_id
1 'polypeptide(L)'
;HDQNQLRRIVAAAELTPADKVLEIGPGLGPLTELLLENAGEVLAIEMDGRLVEYLRERFPNPRLELLHADALKILRHVPRDWSDWKLVANLPYSVASPILVELAQSPQRPERMVVTL
;
A
#
# COMPACT_ATOMS: atom_id res chain seq x y z
N HIS A 1 -2.06 -19.91 6.57
CA HIS A 1 -3.21 -19.06 6.94
C HIS A 1 -3.12 -17.68 6.27
N ASP A 2 -1.96 -17.00 6.31
CA ASP A 2 -1.80 -15.65 5.72
C ASP A 2 -2.04 -15.55 4.22
N GLN A 3 -1.58 -16.49 3.39
CA GLN A 3 -1.75 -16.38 1.94
C GLN A 3 -3.22 -16.33 1.50
N ASN A 4 -4.12 -17.04 2.20
CA ASN A 4 -5.55 -16.97 1.90
C ASN A 4 -6.14 -15.60 2.28
N GLN A 5 -5.64 -14.97 3.34
CA GLN A 5 -6.04 -13.62 3.72
C GLN A 5 -5.55 -12.61 2.67
N LEU A 6 -4.30 -12.68 2.24
CA LEU A 6 -3.75 -11.79 1.21
C LEU A 6 -4.52 -11.91 -0.11
N ARG A 7 -4.83 -13.13 -0.56
CA ARG A 7 -5.67 -13.34 -1.75
C ARG A 7 -7.07 -12.76 -1.61
N ARG A 8 -7.67 -12.83 -0.42
CA ARG A 8 -8.99 -12.22 -0.15
C ARG A 8 -8.94 -10.69 -0.21
N ILE A 9 -7.87 -10.08 0.31
CA ILE A 9 -7.66 -8.64 0.22
C ILE A 9 -7.54 -8.20 -1.24
N VAL A 10 -6.70 -8.88 -2.02
CA VAL A 10 -6.50 -8.56 -3.44
C VAL A 10 -7.79 -8.78 -4.24
N ALA A 11 -8.53 -9.86 -3.98
CA ALA A 11 -9.82 -10.10 -4.61
C ALA A 11 -10.84 -9.01 -4.29
N ALA A 12 -10.91 -8.56 -3.04
CA ALA A 12 -11.82 -7.49 -2.62
C ALA A 12 -11.41 -6.11 -3.15
N ALA A 13 -10.14 -5.92 -3.51
CA ALA A 13 -9.67 -4.69 -4.13
C ALA A 13 -10.14 -4.52 -5.59
N GLU A 14 -10.53 -5.62 -6.25
CA GLU A 14 -10.96 -5.67 -7.66
C GLU A 14 -9.97 -4.91 -8.55
N LEU A 15 -8.70 -5.30 -8.47
CA LEU A 15 -7.60 -4.62 -9.17
C LEU A 15 -7.63 -4.90 -10.67
N THR A 16 -7.19 -3.90 -11.43
CA THR A 16 -6.96 -3.96 -12.88
C THR A 16 -5.55 -3.46 -13.21
N PRO A 17 -4.99 -3.82 -14.37
CA PRO A 17 -3.69 -3.30 -14.82
C PRO A 17 -3.63 -1.78 -15.03
N ALA A 18 -4.75 -1.07 -14.96
CA ALA A 18 -4.80 0.40 -15.04
C ALA A 18 -4.71 1.07 -13.66
N ASP A 19 -4.89 0.30 -12.57
CA ASP A 19 -4.99 0.86 -11.23
C ASP A 19 -3.63 1.21 -10.65
N LYS A 20 -3.64 2.27 -9.84
CA LYS A 20 -2.53 2.64 -8.97
C LYS A 20 -2.85 2.22 -7.54
N VAL A 21 -1.91 1.52 -6.91
CA VAL A 21 -2.10 1.00 -5.56
C VAL A 21 -1.14 1.66 -4.59
N LEU A 22 -1.67 2.15 -3.49
CA LEU A 22 -0.92 2.51 -2.29
C LEU A 22 -0.92 1.32 -1.34
N GLU A 23 0.27 0.82 -1.01
CA GLU A 23 0.52 -0.15 0.06
C GLU A 23 1.26 0.55 1.21
N ILE A 24 0.77 0.39 2.43
CA ILE A 24 1.43 0.92 3.63
C ILE A 24 1.91 -0.24 4.49
N GLY A 25 3.20 -0.27 4.80
CA GLY A 25 3.83 -1.34 5.56
C GLY A 25 3.92 -2.66 4.78
N PRO A 26 4.59 -2.70 3.62
CA PRO A 26 4.75 -3.93 2.82
C PRO A 26 5.47 -5.06 3.55
N GLY A 27 6.28 -4.74 4.58
CA GLY A 27 7.01 -5.76 5.34
C GLY A 27 8.00 -6.53 4.46
N LEU A 28 7.85 -7.86 4.42
CA LEU A 28 8.63 -8.74 3.52
C LEU A 28 8.03 -8.84 2.10
N GLY A 29 6.97 -8.10 1.81
CA GLY A 29 6.35 -8.00 0.49
C GLY A 29 5.50 -9.17 -0.03
N PRO A 30 4.90 -10.05 0.79
CA PRO A 30 3.99 -11.07 0.25
C PRO A 30 2.70 -10.46 -0.32
N LEU A 31 2.27 -9.29 0.16
CA LEU A 31 1.16 -8.55 -0.43
C LEU A 31 1.64 -7.78 -1.67
N THR A 32 2.76 -7.06 -1.57
CA THR A 32 3.43 -6.37 -2.70
C THR A 32 3.55 -7.27 -3.94
N GLU A 33 3.96 -8.53 -3.76
CA GLU A 33 4.06 -9.52 -4.85
C GLU A 33 2.73 -9.69 -5.60
N LEU A 34 1.63 -9.91 -4.86
CA LEU A 34 0.30 -10.05 -5.44
C LEU A 34 -0.20 -8.73 -6.05
N LEU A 35 0.14 -7.58 -5.48
CA LEU A 35 -0.24 -6.29 -6.05
C LEU A 35 0.45 -6.06 -7.40
N LEU A 36 1.73 -6.39 -7.52
CA LEU A 36 2.50 -6.25 -8.77
C LEU A 36 2.05 -7.20 -9.90
N GLU A 37 1.38 -8.30 -9.54
CA GLU A 37 0.73 -9.21 -10.49
C GLU A 37 -0.58 -8.65 -11.05
N ASN A 38 -1.29 -7.78 -10.30
CA ASN A 38 -2.67 -7.40 -10.62
C ASN A 38 -2.85 -5.89 -10.93
N ALA A 39 -1.93 -5.02 -10.48
CA ALA A 39 -1.99 -3.57 -10.65
C ALA A 39 -0.96 -3.02 -11.65
N GLY A 40 -1.22 -1.83 -12.19
CA GLY A 40 -0.33 -1.12 -13.12
C GLY A 40 0.81 -0.37 -12.44
N GLU A 41 0.57 0.12 -11.22
CA GLU A 41 1.55 0.86 -10.42
C GLU A 41 1.35 0.54 -8.95
N VAL A 42 2.43 0.32 -8.20
CA VAL A 42 2.40 0.10 -6.76
C VAL A 42 3.36 1.09 -6.11
N LEU A 43 2.83 1.95 -5.25
CA LEU A 43 3.59 2.75 -4.31
C LEU A 43 3.53 2.09 -2.95
N ALA A 44 4.68 1.64 -2.45
CA ALA A 44 4.81 1.05 -1.13
C ALA A 44 5.56 1.99 -0.18
N ILE A 45 4.95 2.32 0.96
CA ILE A 45 5.57 3.14 2.02
C ILE A 45 5.99 2.25 3.18
N GLU A 46 7.28 2.22 3.48
CA GLU A 46 7.85 1.42 4.57
C GLU A 46 8.76 2.29 5.45
N MET A 47 8.68 2.08 6.76
CA MET A 47 9.45 2.83 7.74
C MET A 47 10.78 2.15 8.07
N ASP A 48 10.88 0.82 7.98
CA ASP A 48 12.16 0.11 8.17
C ASP A 48 12.98 0.13 6.87
N GLY A 49 14.01 0.97 6.83
CA GLY A 49 14.93 1.07 5.69
C GLY A 49 15.58 -0.25 5.29
N ARG A 50 15.77 -1.22 6.20
CA ARG A 50 16.31 -2.54 5.83
C ARG A 50 15.33 -3.35 4.99
N LEU A 51 14.04 -3.23 5.29
CA LEU A 51 12.99 -3.86 4.51
C LEU A 51 12.84 -3.18 3.15
N VAL A 52 13.02 -1.86 3.09
CA VAL A 52 13.05 -1.13 1.81
C VAL A 52 14.16 -1.67 0.90
N GLU A 53 15.40 -1.80 1.39
CA GLU A 53 16.49 -2.37 0.58
C GLU A 53 16.20 -3.81 0.16
N TYR A 54 15.71 -4.64 1.10
CA TYR A 54 15.29 -6.00 0.79
C TYR A 54 14.22 -6.06 -0.31
N LEU A 55 13.21 -5.18 -0.27
CA LEU A 55 12.14 -5.12 -1.27
C LEU A 55 12.67 -4.65 -2.63
N ARG A 56 13.62 -3.71 -2.67
CA ARG A 56 14.26 -3.29 -3.92
C ARG A 56 15.03 -4.44 -4.58
N GLU A 57 15.75 -5.21 -3.79
CA GLU A 57 16.49 -6.38 -4.29
C GLU A 57 15.55 -7.51 -4.73
N ARG A 58 14.50 -7.78 -3.93
CA ARG A 58 13.52 -8.83 -4.23
C ARG A 58 12.65 -8.51 -5.45
N PHE A 59 12.28 -7.25 -5.62
CA PHE A 59 11.37 -6.79 -6.67
C PHE A 59 12.02 -5.69 -7.52
N PRO A 60 12.95 -6.03 -8.43
CA PRO A 60 13.51 -5.08 -9.40
C PRO A 60 12.50 -4.78 -10.51
N ASN A 61 11.35 -4.22 -10.15
CA ASN A 61 10.20 -3.99 -11.01
C ASN A 61 9.96 -2.48 -11.17
N PRO A 62 9.94 -1.95 -12.42
CA PRO A 62 9.74 -0.52 -12.64
C PRO A 62 8.32 -0.03 -12.26
N ARG A 63 7.37 -0.94 -12.03
CA ARG A 63 6.03 -0.61 -11.54
C ARG A 63 5.97 -0.43 -10.01
N LEU A 64 7.05 -0.75 -9.30
CA LEU A 64 7.14 -0.61 -7.85
C LEU A 64 7.93 0.67 -7.49
N GLU A 65 7.26 1.64 -6.90
CA GLU A 65 7.90 2.75 -6.21
C GLU A 65 7.98 2.43 -4.71
N LEU A 66 9.19 2.48 -4.13
CA LEU A 66 9.42 2.25 -2.70
C LEU A 66 9.85 3.53 -2.01
N LEU A 67 9.00 4.00 -1.08
CA LEU A 67 9.25 5.19 -0.28
C LEU A 67 9.64 4.79 1.15
N HIS A 68 10.89 5.08 1.53
CA HIS A 68 11.34 4.94 2.92
C HIS A 68 10.87 6.15 3.74
N ALA A 69 9.75 6.01 4.43
CA ALA A 69 9.15 7.09 5.21
C ALA A 69 8.18 6.60 6.28
N ASP A 70 7.87 7.48 7.22
CA ASP A 70 6.72 7.35 8.10
C ASP A 70 5.44 7.72 7.33
N ALA A 71 4.58 6.74 7.09
CA ALA A 71 3.36 6.91 6.32
C ALA A 71 2.44 8.00 6.89
N LEU A 72 2.30 8.12 8.22
CA LEU A 72 1.46 9.17 8.81
C LEU A 72 2.03 10.57 8.57
N LYS A 73 3.36 10.70 8.57
CA LYS A 73 3.99 12.00 8.24
C LYS A 73 3.76 12.36 6.78
N ILE A 74 3.89 11.40 5.86
CA ILE A 74 3.62 11.61 4.44
C ILE A 74 2.17 12.03 4.23
N LEU A 75 1.22 11.26 4.75
CA LEU A 75 -0.20 11.52 4.56
C LEU A 75 -0.64 12.90 5.09
N ARG A 76 -0.03 13.38 6.19
CA ARG A 76 -0.37 14.67 6.82
C ARG A 76 0.31 15.89 6.18
N HIS A 77 1.56 15.74 5.74
CA HIS A 77 2.40 16.89 5.42
C HIS A 77 2.79 16.98 3.95
N VAL A 78 2.52 15.93 3.16
CA VAL A 78 2.81 15.90 1.73
C VAL A 78 1.47 15.84 0.99
N PRO A 79 0.96 16.97 0.49
CA PRO A 79 -0.26 16.98 -0.30
C PRO A 79 -0.07 16.08 -1.53
N ARG A 80 -0.93 15.08 -1.66
CA ARG A 80 -0.96 14.18 -2.81
C ARG A 80 -2.41 13.86 -3.13
N ASP A 81 -2.71 13.86 -4.41
CA ASP A 81 -4.03 13.45 -4.87
C ASP A 81 -4.09 11.93 -4.92
N TRP A 82 -4.93 11.34 -4.06
CA TRP A 82 -5.18 9.90 -4.04
C TRP A 82 -6.46 9.51 -4.74
N SER A 83 -7.20 10.43 -5.38
CA SER A 83 -8.50 10.14 -6.02
C SER A 83 -8.43 8.97 -6.99
N ASP A 84 -7.31 8.84 -7.71
CA ASP A 84 -7.08 7.82 -8.73
C ASP A 84 -6.30 6.61 -8.20
N TRP A 85 -6.22 6.47 -6.87
CA TRP A 85 -5.48 5.41 -6.19
C TRP A 85 -6.41 4.52 -5.37
N LYS A 86 -6.05 3.25 -5.26
CA LYS A 86 -6.62 2.29 -4.31
C LYS A 86 -5.65 2.09 -3.15
N LEU A 87 -6.12 2.16 -1.90
CA LEU A 87 -5.35 1.69 -0.75
C LEU A 87 -5.57 0.18 -0.59
N VAL A 88 -4.50 -0.60 -0.65
CA VAL A 88 -4.54 -2.05 -0.37
C VAL A 88 -3.40 -2.39 0.58
N ALA A 89 -3.73 -2.69 1.84
CA ALA A 89 -2.70 -2.86 2.87
C ALA A 89 -3.11 -3.87 3.95
N ASN A 90 -2.13 -4.64 4.44
CA ASN A 90 -2.26 -5.42 5.67
C ASN A 90 -1.67 -4.62 6.83
N LEU A 91 -2.48 -3.73 7.42
CA LEU A 91 -1.99 -2.71 8.35
C LEU A 91 -1.76 -3.30 9.75
N PRO A 92 -0.66 -2.93 10.44
CA PRO A 92 -0.51 -3.26 11.86
C PRO A 92 -1.57 -2.54 12.69
N TYR A 93 -2.20 -3.25 13.64
CA TYR A 93 -3.19 -2.70 14.57
C TYR A 93 -2.76 -1.39 15.25
N SER A 94 -1.47 -1.24 15.57
CA SER A 94 -0.94 -0.09 16.32
C SER A 94 -1.01 1.24 15.54
N VAL A 95 -1.06 1.21 14.21
CA VAL A 95 -1.01 2.41 13.36
C VAL A 95 -2.17 2.50 12.36
N ALA A 96 -3.00 1.46 12.24
CA ALA A 96 -4.04 1.41 11.23
C ALA A 96 -5.10 2.50 11.39
N SER A 97 -5.64 2.69 12.60
CA SER A 97 -6.70 3.68 12.86
C SER A 97 -6.31 5.11 12.40
N PRO A 98 -5.17 5.68 12.83
CA PRO A 98 -4.80 7.03 12.39
C PRO A 98 -4.55 7.12 10.88
N ILE A 99 -4.02 6.07 10.24
CA ILE A 99 -3.82 6.04 8.77
C ILE A 99 -5.16 6.11 8.04
N LEU A 100 -6.12 5.28 8.46
CA LEU A 100 -7.44 5.21 7.85
C LEU A 100 -8.21 6.51 8.03
N VAL A 101 -8.12 7.13 9.20
CA VAL A 101 -8.75 8.42 9.48
C VAL A 101 -8.17 9.52 8.59
N GLU A 102 -6.85 9.61 8.48
CA GLU A 102 -6.17 10.62 7.65
C GLU A 102 -6.60 10.50 6.18
N LEU A 103 -6.57 9.28 5.63
CA LEU A 103 -7.00 9.04 4.26
C LEU A 103 -8.49 9.29 4.06
N ALA A 104 -9.35 8.85 4.98
CA ALA A 104 -10.80 8.99 4.82
C ALA A 104 -11.29 10.44 4.94
N GLN A 105 -10.59 11.29 5.72
CA GLN A 105 -10.89 12.70 5.89
C GLN A 105 -10.30 13.59 4.78
N SER A 106 -9.33 13.08 4.02
CA SER A 106 -8.79 13.81 2.87
C SER A 106 -9.89 14.05 1.81
N PRO A 107 -10.02 15.27 1.27
CA PRO A 107 -10.89 15.51 0.12
C PRO A 107 -10.42 14.76 -1.13
N GLN A 108 -9.12 14.48 -1.22
CA GLN A 108 -8.45 13.74 -2.29
C GLN A 108 -8.08 12.34 -1.79
N ARG A 109 -9.07 11.60 -1.30
CA ARG A 109 -8.90 10.25 -0.74
C ARG A 109 -8.89 9.16 -1.82
N PRO A 110 -8.33 7.97 -1.51
CA PRO A 110 -8.43 6.80 -2.37
C PRO A 110 -9.87 6.48 -2.80
N GLU A 111 -10.06 6.09 -4.06
CA GLU A 111 -11.38 5.66 -4.57
C GLU A 111 -11.91 4.41 -3.85
N ARG A 112 -10.99 3.56 -3.39
CA ARG A 112 -11.27 2.35 -2.63
C ARG A 112 -10.17 2.08 -1.63
N MET A 113 -10.57 1.61 -0.46
CA MET A 113 -9.66 1.20 0.60
C MET A 113 -10.02 -0.22 1.04
N VAL A 114 -9.12 -1.17 0.83
CA VAL A 114 -9.26 -2.55 1.30
C VAL A 114 -8.10 -2.85 2.23
N VAL A 115 -8.42 -3.02 3.51
CA VAL A 115 -7.41 -3.24 4.54
C VAL A 115 -7.78 -4.41 5.43
N THR A 116 -6.76 -5.10 5.92
CA THR A 116 -6.89 -5.98 7.09
C THR A 116 -6.13 -5.42 8.26
N LEU A 117 -6.64 -5.72 9.46
CA LEU A 117 -6.08 -5.35 10.74
C LEU A 117 -5.57 -6.62 11.43
#